data_AF-A0A7Y5DYM5-F1
#
_entry.id   AF-A0A7Y5DYM5-F1
#
_cell.length_a   1.000
_cell.length_b   1.000
_cell.length_c   1.000
_cell.angle_alpha   90.00
_cell.angle_beta   90.00
_cell.angle_gamma   90.00
#
_symmetry.space_group_name_H-M   'P 1'
#
loop_
_entity.id
_entity.type
_entity.pdbx_description
1 polymer ?
#
loop_
_entity_poly.entity_id
_entity_poly.type
_entity_poly.pdbx_seq_one_letter_code
_entity_poly.pdbx_strand_id
1 'polypeptide(L)'
;MNAFFLDDGHVTDAALAAMADAADAAVGDEVLAHVDGCETCLGRLGQAAERSAFVGATLAAHGPALSQEAPRLPWRWLLGATVAGAFGVVLSLQDVERSTFGLVQSSSVLTRSLPLALRGASGEAGALWTTITVACALLMLATSAWLVRRKTRAVG
;
A
#
# COMPACT_ATOMS: atom_id res chain seq x y z
N MET A 1 -12.40 -10.70 -17.25
CA MET A 1 -11.53 -9.71 -17.93
C MET A 1 -10.17 -9.82 -17.27
N ASN A 2 -9.15 -10.27 -18.01
CA ASN A 2 -7.79 -10.36 -17.50
C ASN A 2 -7.24 -8.94 -17.32
N ALA A 3 -6.90 -8.56 -16.08
CA ALA A 3 -6.48 -7.20 -15.71
C ALA A 3 -5.14 -6.75 -16.34
N PHE A 4 -4.52 -7.62 -17.15
CA PHE A 4 -3.22 -7.41 -17.76
C PHE A 4 -3.27 -6.94 -19.22
N PHE A 5 -4.46 -6.88 -19.82
CA PHE A 5 -4.65 -6.36 -21.18
C PHE A 5 -5.35 -5.00 -21.15
N LEU A 6 -4.90 -4.13 -22.05
CA LEU A 6 -5.54 -2.88 -22.39
C LEU A 6 -6.66 -3.12 -23.41
N ASP A 7 -7.52 -2.12 -23.59
CA ASP A 7 -8.63 -2.18 -24.55
C ASP A 7 -8.17 -2.29 -26.01
N ASP A 8 -6.92 -1.91 -26.30
CA ASP A 8 -6.27 -2.04 -27.61
C ASP A 8 -5.66 -3.42 -27.89
N GLY A 9 -5.74 -4.34 -26.92
CA GLY A 9 -5.20 -5.69 -27.02
C GLY A 9 -3.73 -5.83 -26.63
N HIS A 10 -3.06 -4.75 -26.19
CA HIS A 10 -1.69 -4.81 -25.69
C HIS A 10 -1.62 -5.07 -24.18
N VAL A 11 -0.47 -5.55 -23.73
CA VAL A 11 -0.20 -5.80 -22.32
C VAL A 11 0.01 -4.47 -21.56
N THR A 12 -0.50 -4.41 -20.33
CA THR A 12 -0.35 -3.23 -19.44
C THR A 12 1.10 -3.07 -18.98
N ASP A 13 1.52 -1.84 -18.68
CA ASP A 13 2.87 -1.58 -18.19
C ASP A 13 3.17 -2.30 -16.85
N ALA A 14 2.14 -2.52 -16.03
CA ALA A 14 2.27 -3.24 -14.77
C ALA A 14 2.65 -4.71 -14.98
N ALA A 15 2.04 -5.39 -15.96
CA ALA A 15 2.40 -6.75 -16.33
C ALA A 15 3.81 -6.82 -16.93
N LEU A 16 4.17 -5.89 -17.82
CA LEU A 16 5.50 -5.83 -18.41
C LEU A 16 6.59 -5.55 -17.35
N ALA A 17 6.31 -4.68 -16.37
CA ALA A 17 7.20 -4.44 -15.24
C ALA A 17 7.36 -5.68 -14.36
N ALA A 18 6.27 -6.40 -14.07
CA ALA A 18 6.33 -7.65 -13.33
C ALA A 18 7.19 -8.71 -14.04
N MET A 19 7.05 -8.84 -15.37
CA MET A 19 7.92 -9.71 -16.18
C MET A 19 9.38 -9.26 -16.16
N ALA A 20 9.63 -7.95 -16.27
CA ALA A 20 10.98 -7.38 -16.21
C ALA A 20 11.68 -7.67 -14.85
N ASP A 21 10.91 -7.77 -13.78
CA ASP A 21 11.38 -8.12 -12.43
C ASP A 21 11.41 -9.64 -12.17
N ALA A 22 11.30 -10.48 -13.22
CA ALA A 22 11.25 -11.94 -13.17
C ALA A 22 10.10 -12.51 -12.31
N ALA A 23 8.98 -11.79 -12.22
CA ALA A 23 7.78 -12.21 -11.51
C ALA A 23 6.72 -12.84 -12.45
N ASP A 24 7.15 -13.65 -13.42
CA ASP A 24 6.31 -14.22 -14.49
C ASP A 24 5.11 -15.02 -13.95
N ALA A 25 5.27 -15.67 -12.80
CA ALA A 25 4.21 -16.42 -12.12
C ALA A 25 2.97 -15.57 -11.76
N ALA A 26 3.13 -14.24 -11.65
CA ALA A 26 2.03 -13.33 -11.35
C ALA A 26 1.23 -12.89 -12.60
N VAL A 27 1.77 -13.07 -13.81
CA VAL A 27 1.23 -12.49 -15.05
C VAL A 27 0.41 -13.52 -15.85
N GLY A 28 0.76 -14.81 -15.74
CA GLY A 28 0.03 -15.93 -16.34
C GLY A 28 0.40 -16.22 -17.81
N ASP A 29 0.20 -17.48 -18.23
CA ASP A 29 0.72 -18.02 -19.50
C ASP A 29 0.19 -17.31 -20.76
N GLU A 30 -1.06 -16.82 -20.73
CA GLU A 30 -1.67 -16.11 -21.86
C GLU A 30 -0.92 -14.80 -22.18
N VAL A 31 -0.50 -14.07 -21.14
CA VAL A 31 0.24 -12.81 -21.31
C VAL A 31 1.65 -13.10 -21.83
N LEU A 32 2.30 -14.13 -21.29
CA LEU A 32 3.62 -14.57 -21.76
C LEU A 32 3.59 -14.92 -23.24
N ALA A 33 2.60 -15.72 -23.65
CA ALA A 33 2.41 -16.10 -25.06
C ALA A 33 2.12 -14.89 -25.96
N HIS A 34 1.34 -13.91 -25.49
CA HIS A 34 1.08 -12.69 -26.25
C HIS A 34 2.36 -11.86 -26.46
N VAL A 35 3.16 -11.64 -25.41
CA VAL A 35 4.38 -10.83 -25.49
C VAL A 35 5.38 -11.47 -26.47
N ASP A 36 5.49 -12.79 -26.47
CA ASP A 36 6.34 -13.54 -27.42
C ASP A 36 5.90 -13.35 -28.88
N GLY A 37 4.59 -13.21 -29.12
CA GLY A 37 4.02 -13.00 -30.45
C GLY A 37 3.84 -11.53 -30.88
N CYS A 38 4.01 -10.56 -29.99
CA CYS A 38 3.73 -9.14 -30.24
C CYS A 38 5.00 -8.28 -30.15
N GLU A 39 5.57 -7.88 -31.29
CA GLU A 39 6.79 -7.06 -31.35
C GLU A 39 6.70 -5.75 -30.55
N THR A 40 5.53 -5.11 -30.52
CA THR A 40 5.31 -3.89 -29.75
C THR A 40 5.42 -4.14 -28.25
N CYS A 41 4.79 -5.21 -27.74
CA CYS A 41 4.88 -5.57 -26.33
C CYS A 41 6.29 -6.05 -25.97
N LEU A 42 6.96 -6.80 -26.85
CA LEU A 42 8.33 -7.23 -26.67
C LEU A 42 9.31 -6.05 -26.58
N GLY A 43 9.15 -5.04 -27.45
CA GLY A 43 9.94 -3.81 -27.39
C GLY A 43 9.72 -3.02 -26.10
N ARG A 44 8.48 -2.92 -25.63
CA ARG A 44 8.14 -2.30 -24.33
C ARG A 44 8.70 -3.09 -23.14
N LEU A 45 8.70 -4.42 -23.21
CA LEU A 45 9.34 -5.28 -22.21
C LEU A 45 10.84 -5.00 -22.12
N GLY A 46 11.53 -4.87 -23.26
CA GLY A 46 12.95 -4.53 -23.29
C GLY A 46 13.25 -3.22 -22.57
N GLN A 47 12.45 -2.18 -22.80
CA GLN A 47 12.57 -0.89 -22.09
C GLN A 47 12.29 -1.02 -20.59
N ALA A 48 11.31 -1.84 -20.20
CA ALA A 48 11.02 -2.11 -18.80
C ALA A 48 12.19 -2.86 -18.12
N ALA A 49 12.78 -3.85 -18.80
CA ALA A 49 13.94 -4.60 -18.32
C ALA A 49 15.18 -3.71 -18.14
N GLU A 50 15.48 -2.82 -19.09
CA GLU A 50 16.56 -1.84 -18.95
C GLU A 50 16.37 -0.93 -17.72
N ARG A 51 15.13 -0.45 -17.51
CA ARG A 51 14.80 0.37 -16.33
C ARG A 51 14.95 -0.41 -15.02
N SER A 52 14.48 -1.66 -14.98
CA SER A 52 14.62 -2.52 -13.80
C SER A 52 16.09 -2.77 -13.48
N ALA A 53 16.92 -3.08 -14.49
CA ALA A 53 18.36 -3.25 -14.33
C ALA A 53 19.04 -1.98 -13.80
N PHE A 54 18.67 -0.80 -14.32
CA PHE A 54 19.19 0.48 -13.84
C PHE A 54 18.80 0.77 -12.38
N VAL A 55 17.54 0.50 -12.00
CA VAL A 55 17.08 0.65 -10.62
C VAL A 55 17.82 -0.30 -9.69
N GLY A 56 17.99 -1.57 -10.10
CA GLY A 56 18.76 -2.57 -9.35
C GLY A 56 20.22 -2.14 -9.14
N ALA A 57 20.88 -1.63 -10.18
CA ALA A 57 22.24 -1.11 -10.08
C ALA A 57 22.32 0.12 -9.15
N THR A 58 21.34 1.02 -9.24
CA THR A 58 21.27 2.21 -8.38
C THR A 58 21.07 1.83 -6.91
N LEU A 59 20.16 0.89 -6.63
CA LEU A 59 19.92 0.36 -5.29
C LEU A 59 21.14 -0.38 -4.74
N ALA A 60 21.84 -1.17 -5.56
CA ALA A 60 23.06 -1.85 -5.15
C ALA A 60 24.19 -0.86 -4.81
N ALA A 61 24.33 0.23 -5.57
CA ALA A 61 25.33 1.25 -5.33
C ALA A 61 25.07 2.04 -4.02
N HIS A 62 23.81 2.29 -3.67
CA HIS A 62 23.43 3.08 -2.49
C HIS A 62 23.00 2.25 -1.28
N GLY A 63 22.74 0.95 -1.46
CA GLY A 63 22.30 0.02 -0.44
C GLY A 63 23.20 -0.05 0.82
N PRO A 64 24.54 -0.01 0.68
CA PRO A 64 25.43 0.00 1.84
C PRO A 64 25.27 1.27 2.69
N ALA A 65 25.09 2.43 2.05
CA ALA A 65 24.92 3.70 2.75
C ALA A 65 23.56 3.77 3.47
N LEU A 66 22.50 3.25 2.85
CA LEU A 66 21.16 3.19 3.45
C LEU A 66 21.07 2.20 4.62
N SER A 67 21.84 1.10 4.57
CA SER A 67 21.85 0.09 5.65
C SER A 67 22.63 0.54 6.89
N GLN A 68 23.62 1.41 6.73
CA GLN A 68 24.45 1.89 7.85
C GLN A 68 23.78 2.98 8.70
N GLU A 69 22.75 3.65 8.18
CA GLU A 69 21.99 4.68 8.89
C GLU A 69 20.72 4.16 9.58
N ALA A 70 20.47 2.84 9.61
CA ALA A 70 19.30 2.30 10.28
C ALA A 70 19.30 2.75 11.76
N PRO A 71 18.35 3.61 12.19
CA PRO A 71 18.31 4.06 13.56
C PRO A 71 18.09 2.85 14.45
N ARG A 72 18.99 2.64 15.42
CA ARG A 72 18.85 1.58 16.43
C ARG A 72 17.67 1.93 17.33
N LEU A 73 16.48 1.62 16.85
CA LEU A 73 15.25 1.76 17.62
C LEU A 73 15.33 0.79 18.79
N PRO A 74 15.15 1.27 20.04
CA PRO A 74 15.15 0.38 21.19
C PRO A 74 14.04 -0.65 20.98
N TRP A 75 14.36 -1.94 21.12
CA TRP A 75 13.43 -3.03 20.79
C TRP A 75 12.06 -2.89 21.47
N ARG A 76 12.03 -2.23 22.64
CA ARG A 76 10.83 -1.91 23.42
C ARG A 76 9.82 -1.06 22.65
N TRP A 77 10.28 -0.14 21.79
CA TRP A 77 9.41 0.68 20.94
C TRP A 77 8.82 -0.13 19.80
N LEU A 78 9.61 -1.04 19.21
CA LEU A 78 9.13 -1.97 18.19
C LEU A 78 8.04 -2.87 18.76
N LEU A 79 8.29 -3.45 19.94
CA LEU A 79 7.31 -4.24 20.68
C LEU A 79 6.03 -3.44 20.98
N GLY A 80 6.17 -2.21 21.46
CA GLY A 80 5.05 -1.32 21.75
C GLY A 80 4.21 -1.03 20.51
N ALA A 81 4.84 -0.74 19.37
CA ALA A 81 4.16 -0.49 18.11
C ALA A 81 3.45 -1.74 17.58
N THR A 82 4.08 -2.91 17.66
CA THR A 82 3.46 -4.18 17.25
C THR A 82 2.27 -4.54 18.14
N VAL A 83 2.38 -4.38 19.46
CA VAL A 83 1.27 -4.63 20.40
C VAL A 83 0.13 -3.65 20.17
N ALA A 84 0.41 -2.36 19.99
CA ALA A 84 -0.61 -1.36 19.71
C ALA A 84 -1.32 -1.63 18.37
N GLY A 85 -0.56 -2.01 17.33
CA GLY A 85 -1.10 -2.39 16.03
C GLY A 85 -1.97 -3.65 16.12
N ALA A 86 -1.51 -4.70 16.78
CA ALA A 86 -2.27 -5.92 17.01
C ALA A 86 -3.56 -5.64 17.79
N PHE A 87 -3.51 -4.79 18.82
CA PHE A 87 -4.68 -4.39 19.58
C PHE A 87 -5.69 -3.62 18.73
N GLY A 88 -5.22 -2.71 17.87
CA GLY A 88 -6.07 -1.99 16.91
C GLY A 88 -6.76 -2.94 15.91
N VAL A 89 -6.05 -3.96 15.41
CA VAL A 89 -6.62 -4.99 14.53
C VAL A 89 -7.69 -5.81 15.25
N VAL A 90 -7.43 -6.23 16.49
CA VAL A 90 -8.43 -6.98 17.30
C VAL A 90 -9.69 -6.16 17.54
N LEU A 91 -9.56 -4.87 17.88
CA LEU A 91 -10.71 -3.97 18.04
C LEU A 91 -11.48 -3.79 16.72
N SER A 92 -10.77 -3.66 15.60
CA SER A 92 -11.39 -3.54 14.28
C SER A 92 -12.17 -4.80 13.90
N LEU A 93 -11.66 -6.00 14.23
CA LEU A 93 -12.36 -7.26 13.97
C LEU A 93 -13.64 -7.42 14.80
N GLN A 94 -13.66 -6.92 16.04
CA GLN A 94 -14.87 -6.93 16.87
C GLN A 94 -15.98 -6.02 16.31
N ASP A 95 -15.61 -4.94 15.62
CA ASP A 95 -16.58 -4.06 14.95
C ASP A 95 -17.08 -4.66 13.62
N VAL A 96 -16.25 -5.46 12.96
CA VAL A 96 -16.64 -6.24 11.78
C VAL A 96 -17.66 -7.32 12.14
N GLU A 97 -17.53 -8.03 13.26
CA GLU A 97 -18.55 -9.01 13.70
C GLU A 97 -19.91 -8.36 14.02
N ARG A 98 -19.93 -7.13 14.55
CA ARG A 98 -21.18 -6.39 14.78
C ARG A 98 -21.80 -5.84 13.49
N SER A 99 -21.00 -5.54 12.47
CA SER A 99 -21.46 -4.99 11.20
C SER A 99 -21.76 -6.06 10.14
N THR A 100 -21.14 -7.24 10.21
CA THR A 100 -21.37 -8.35 9.26
C THR A 100 -22.73 -9.03 9.42
N PHE A 101 -23.36 -8.98 10.60
CA PHE A 101 -24.77 -9.38 10.74
C PHE A 101 -25.75 -8.46 9.97
N GLY A 102 -25.30 -7.30 9.46
CA GLY A 102 -26.10 -6.39 8.64
C GLY A 102 -25.69 -6.28 7.16
N LEU A 103 -24.60 -6.93 6.72
CA LEU A 103 -23.98 -6.69 5.41
C LEU A 103 -24.09 -7.85 4.40
N VAL A 104 -24.70 -8.99 4.77
CA VAL A 104 -24.92 -10.12 3.84
C VAL A 104 -26.08 -9.88 2.86
N GLN A 105 -26.82 -8.76 2.97
CA GLN A 105 -27.74 -8.34 1.93
C GLN A 105 -27.42 -6.96 1.38
N SER A 106 -26.99 -6.96 0.11
CA SER A 106 -27.26 -5.96 -0.93
C SER A 106 -26.30 -4.76 -1.08
N SER A 107 -25.67 -4.72 -2.27
CA SER A 107 -24.93 -3.60 -2.88
C SER A 107 -25.76 -2.32 -3.07
N SER A 108 -27.06 -2.35 -2.79
CA SER A 108 -27.96 -1.19 -2.78
C SER A 108 -28.00 -0.44 -1.43
N VAL A 109 -27.27 -0.91 -0.41
CA VAL A 109 -27.23 -0.26 0.91
C VAL A 109 -26.20 0.88 0.97
N LEU A 110 -25.09 0.82 0.22
CA LEU A 110 -24.02 1.82 0.28
C LEU A 110 -24.48 3.25 -0.05
N THR A 111 -25.46 3.42 -0.93
CA THR A 111 -26.06 4.73 -1.26
C THR A 111 -27.16 5.15 -0.28
N ARG A 112 -27.75 4.23 0.51
CA ARG A 112 -28.75 4.55 1.54
C ARG A 112 -28.15 4.69 2.96
N SER A 113 -26.98 4.13 3.22
CA SER A 113 -26.36 4.14 4.56
C SER A 113 -25.38 5.30 4.77
N LEU A 114 -24.90 5.96 3.71
CA LEU A 114 -24.06 7.17 3.82
C LEU A 114 -24.70 8.29 4.69
N PRO A 115 -26.00 8.65 4.52
CA PRO A 115 -26.61 9.66 5.37
C PRO A 115 -26.92 9.15 6.80
N LEU A 116 -27.03 7.84 7.02
CA LEU A 116 -27.22 7.25 8.35
C LEU A 116 -25.91 7.13 9.14
N ALA A 117 -24.78 6.87 8.47
CA ALA A 117 -23.44 6.91 9.09
C ALA A 117 -23.07 8.34 9.52
N LEU A 118 -23.41 9.35 8.71
CA LEU A 118 -23.27 10.76 9.06
C LEU A 118 -24.19 11.19 10.21
N ARG A 119 -25.37 10.56 10.36
CA ARG A 119 -26.28 10.79 11.49
C ARG A 119 -25.91 10.00 12.74
N GLY A 120 -25.26 8.85 12.62
CA GLY A 120 -24.78 8.04 13.76
C GLY A 120 -23.53 8.63 14.43
N ALA A 121 -22.76 9.43 13.68
CA ALA A 121 -21.60 10.16 14.19
C ALA A 121 -21.97 11.33 15.14
N SER A 122 -23.27 11.67 15.28
CA SER A 122 -23.72 12.74 16.18
C SER A 122 -24.03 12.28 17.61
N GLY A 123 -23.79 11.01 17.95
CA GLY A 123 -23.80 10.53 19.34
C GLY A 123 -22.44 10.77 20.02
N GLU A 124 -22.43 10.98 21.33
CA GLU A 124 -21.21 11.23 22.12
C GLU A 124 -20.10 10.19 21.89
N ALA A 125 -20.48 8.94 21.56
CA ALA A 125 -19.54 7.88 21.20
C ALA A 125 -18.84 8.09 19.83
N GLY A 126 -19.51 8.67 18.84
CA GLY A 126 -18.93 8.96 17.52
C GLY A 126 -17.91 10.10 17.55
N ALA A 127 -18.13 11.09 18.43
CA ALA A 127 -17.19 12.17 18.68
C ALA A 127 -15.85 11.67 19.27
N LEU A 128 -15.89 10.66 20.14
CA LEU A 128 -14.68 10.04 20.70
C LEU A 128 -13.86 9.28 19.64
N TRP A 129 -14.48 8.48 18.78
CA TRP A 129 -13.75 7.74 17.74
C TRP A 129 -13.12 8.65 16.68
N THR A 130 -13.85 9.70 16.28
CA THR A 130 -13.34 10.69 15.32
C THR A 130 -12.18 11.49 15.92
N THR A 131 -12.27 11.92 17.18
CA THR A 131 -11.17 12.62 17.86
C THR A 131 -9.94 11.73 18.04
N ILE A 132 -10.10 10.45 18.38
CA ILE A 132 -8.97 9.50 18.48
C ILE A 132 -8.28 9.34 17.12
N THR A 133 -9.04 9.17 16.05
CA THR A 133 -8.48 8.99 14.69
C THR A 133 -7.73 10.24 14.23
N VAL A 134 -8.32 11.42 14.45
CA VAL A 134 -7.67 12.71 14.14
C VAL A 134 -6.42 12.91 14.99
N ALA A 135 -6.44 12.57 16.28
CA ALA A 135 -5.29 12.67 17.16
C ALA A 135 -4.15 11.73 16.72
N CYS A 136 -4.45 10.49 16.33
CA CYS A 136 -3.47 9.56 15.77
C CYS A 136 -2.85 10.08 14.47
N ALA A 137 -3.66 10.63 13.56
CA ALA A 137 -3.17 11.22 12.31
C ALA A 137 -2.23 12.41 12.56
N LEU A 138 -2.58 13.29 13.51
CA LEU A 138 -1.74 14.43 13.90
C LEU A 138 -0.42 13.97 14.54
N LEU A 139 -0.45 12.93 15.38
CA LEU A 139 0.76 12.33 15.97
C LEU A 139 1.69 11.73 14.91
N MET A 140 1.13 11.01 13.93
CA MET A 140 1.87 10.47 12.78
C MET A 140 2.52 11.59 11.94
N LEU A 141 1.79 12.68 11.68
CA LEU A 141 2.32 13.82 10.94
C LEU A 141 3.43 14.56 11.73
N ALA A 142 3.23 14.78 13.03
CA ALA A 142 4.20 15.46 13.89
C ALA A 142 5.50 14.67 14.02
N THR A 143 5.41 13.35 14.20
CA THR A 143 6.59 12.46 14.29
C THR A 143 7.35 12.41 12.96
N SER A 144 6.63 12.34 11.84
CA SER A 144 7.21 12.40 10.49
C SER A 144 7.97 13.72 10.26
N ALA A 145 7.34 14.86 10.56
CA ALA A 145 7.96 16.18 10.42
C ALA A 145 9.20 16.35 11.33
N TRP A 146 9.15 15.80 12.54
CA TRP A 146 10.28 15.83 13.47
C TRP A 146 11.47 15.00 12.96
N LEU A 147 11.23 13.81 12.41
CA LEU A 147 12.26 12.97 11.80
C LEU A 147 12.94 13.66 10.62
N VAL A 148 12.17 14.32 9.74
CA VAL A 148 12.70 15.09 8.60
C VAL A 148 13.60 16.22 9.10
N ARG A 149 13.15 17.01 10.08
CA ARG A 149 13.94 18.12 10.65
C ARG A 149 15.22 17.67 11.35
N ARG A 150 15.21 16.49 11.96
CA ARG A 150 16.42 15.93 12.58
C ARG A 150 17.43 15.50 11.53
N LYS A 151 16.96 14.89 10.44
CA LYS A 151 17.83 14.47 9.33
C LYS A 151 18.49 15.66 8.65
N THR A 152 17.77 16.76 8.40
CA THR A 152 18.36 17.96 7.77
C THR A 152 19.42 18.64 8.64
N ARG A 153 19.31 18.58 9.98
CA ARG A 153 20.32 19.13 10.90
C ARG A 153 21.59 18.28 11.02
N ALA A 154 21.54 17.01 10.64
CA ALA A 154 22.71 16.12 10.72
C ALA A 154 23.62 16.20 9.49
N VAL A 155 23.14 16.81 8.41
CA VAL A 155 23.84 16.86 7.10
C VAL A 155 24.52 18.22 6.84
N GLY A 156 24.23 19.25 7.65
CA GLY A 156 24.87 20.57 7.56
C GLY A 156 25.84 20.81 8.69
#